data_AF-A0A432SYL1-F1
#
_entry.id   AF-A0A432SYL1-F1
#
_cell.length_a   1.000
_cell.length_b   1.000
_cell.length_c   1.000
_cell.angle_alpha   90.00
_cell.angle_beta   90.00
_cell.angle_gamma   90.00
#
_symmetry.space_group_name_H-M   'P 1'
#
loop_
_entity.id
_entity.type
_entity.pdbx_description
1 polymer ?
#
loop_
_entity_poly.entity_id
_entity_poly.type
_entity_poly.pdbx_seq_one_letter_code
_entity_poly.pdbx_strand_id
1 'polypeptide(L)'
;VHAQNSDIFDVLSYIAYHRDIMPRLERASKAELRLIGYDKAKQVFLNFVLKQYVDEGVKELDDTRLKNLLELKYNSIHDAKEVLGDIKSIREAFIGFQKYLYEVG
;
A
#
# COMPACT_ATOMS: atom_id res chain seq x y z
N VAL A 1 -40.37 -13.15 17.87
CA VAL A 1 -39.28 -13.02 16.88
C VAL A 1 -38.39 -11.87 17.36
N HIS A 2 -37.10 -12.15 17.52
CA HIS A 2 -36.12 -11.40 18.30
C HIS A 2 -35.52 -10.18 17.57
N ALA A 3 -35.23 -9.11 18.34
CA ALA A 3 -34.27 -7.98 18.18
C ALA A 3 -33.88 -7.52 16.75
N GLN A 4 -34.20 -6.29 16.32
CA GLN A 4 -33.34 -5.10 16.49
C GLN A 4 -31.85 -5.36 16.18
N ASN A 5 -31.42 -5.03 14.97
CA ASN A 5 -30.04 -4.70 14.57
C ASN A 5 -30.09 -4.09 13.15
N SER A 6 -30.66 -2.89 13.00
CA SER A 6 -29.93 -1.62 13.00
C SER A 6 -29.54 -1.22 11.58
N ASP A 7 -30.47 -0.52 10.93
CA ASP A 7 -30.29 0.20 9.65
C ASP A 7 -29.13 1.22 9.70
N ILE A 8 -28.52 1.46 10.85
CA ILE A 8 -27.43 2.42 11.05
C ILE A 8 -26.11 1.91 10.43
N PHE A 9 -25.87 0.59 10.42
CA PHE A 9 -24.68 0.01 9.76
C PHE A 9 -24.81 0.00 8.24
N ASP A 10 -26.01 -0.24 7.73
CA ASP A 10 -26.30 -0.22 6.30
C ASP A 10 -26.31 1.22 5.74
N VAL A 11 -26.78 2.20 6.53
CA VAL A 11 -26.75 3.62 6.14
C VAL A 11 -25.34 4.22 6.21
N LEU A 12 -24.50 3.83 7.18
CA LEU A 12 -23.09 4.22 7.20
C LEU A 12 -22.31 3.64 6.02
N SER A 13 -22.59 2.38 5.66
CA SER A 13 -22.06 1.78 4.43
C SER A 13 -22.53 2.60 3.22
N TYR A 14 -23.82 2.86 3.10
CA TYR A 14 -24.39 3.63 1.99
C TYR A 14 -23.76 5.02 1.83
N ILE A 15 -23.55 5.77 2.91
CA ILE A 15 -22.91 7.10 2.88
C ILE A 15 -21.40 7.01 2.57
N ALA A 16 -20.72 5.96 3.03
CA ALA A 16 -19.32 5.71 2.70
C ALA A 16 -19.11 5.28 1.23
N TYR A 17 -20.12 4.68 0.59
CA TYR A 17 -20.07 4.22 -0.81
C TYR A 17 -20.51 5.27 -1.85
N HIS A 18 -21.13 6.40 -1.45
CA HIS A 18 -21.68 7.40 -2.39
C HIS A 18 -20.76 8.60 -2.68
N ARG A 19 -19.48 8.52 -2.34
CA ARG A 19 -18.43 9.36 -2.93
C ARG A 19 -17.54 8.45 -3.75
N ASP A 20 -17.11 8.88 -4.93
CA ASP A 20 -16.10 8.24 -5.80
C ASP A 20 -14.83 7.84 -5.02
N ILE A 21 -14.88 6.73 -4.28
CA ILE A 21 -13.78 6.23 -3.45
C ILE A 21 -13.34 4.92 -4.09
N MET A 22 -12.36 5.02 -4.98
CA MET A 22 -11.66 3.85 -5.50
C MET A 22 -11.14 2.99 -4.33
N PRO A 23 -11.58 1.72 -4.20
CA PRO A 23 -11.16 0.84 -3.12
C PRO A 23 -9.64 0.72 -3.07
N ARG A 24 -9.04 0.57 -1.87
CA ARG A 24 -7.58 0.44 -1.71
C ARG A 24 -6.98 -0.64 -2.60
N LEU A 25 -7.70 -1.75 -2.75
CA LEU A 25 -7.33 -2.85 -3.64
C LEU A 25 -7.22 -2.40 -5.10
N GLU A 26 -8.21 -1.66 -5.61
CA GLU A 26 -8.18 -1.16 -6.98
C GLU A 26 -7.04 -0.15 -7.21
N ARG A 27 -6.79 0.74 -6.23
CA ARG A 27 -5.63 1.65 -6.27
C ARG A 27 -4.31 0.88 -6.34
N ALA A 28 -4.18 -0.13 -5.50
CA ALA A 28 -2.99 -0.96 -5.44
C ALA A 28 -2.75 -1.72 -6.75
N SER A 29 -3.80 -2.32 -7.33
CA SER A 29 -3.70 -3.00 -8.62
C SER A 29 -3.30 -2.05 -9.75
N LYS A 30 -3.81 -0.82 -9.78
CA LYS A 30 -3.38 0.19 -10.78
C LYS A 30 -1.93 0.60 -10.58
N ALA A 31 -1.52 0.84 -9.33
CA ALA A 31 -0.15 1.20 -9.01
C ALA A 31 0.85 0.07 -9.34
N GLU A 32 0.46 -1.20 -9.14
CA GLU A 32 1.27 -2.37 -9.48
C GLU A 32 1.64 -2.39 -10.97
N LEU A 33 0.72 -2.05 -11.87
CA LEU A 33 0.99 -1.95 -13.31
C LEU A 33 2.06 -0.91 -13.65
N ARG A 34 2.24 0.12 -12.81
CA ARG A 34 3.28 1.16 -12.99
C ARG A 34 4.66 0.69 -12.52
N LEU A 35 4.75 -0.45 -11.83
CA LEU A 35 6.02 -0.97 -11.31
C LEU A 35 6.87 -1.69 -12.36
N ILE A 36 6.35 -1.94 -13.57
CA ILE A 36 7.05 -2.66 -14.65
C ILE A 36 8.42 -2.02 -15.00
N GLY A 37 8.55 -0.71 -14.82
CA GLY A 37 9.81 0.03 -15.08
C GLY A 37 10.87 -0.08 -13.98
N TYR A 38 10.54 -0.66 -12.82
CA TYR A 38 11.48 -0.85 -11.71
C TYR A 38 12.27 -2.15 -11.90
N ASP A 39 13.43 -2.28 -11.24
CA ASP A 39 14.12 -3.57 -11.19
C ASP A 39 13.30 -4.61 -10.39
N LYS A 40 13.56 -5.90 -10.64
CA LYS A 40 12.78 -7.00 -10.06
C LYS A 40 12.78 -6.99 -8.53
N ALA A 41 13.89 -6.64 -7.89
CA ALA A 41 14.00 -6.64 -6.44
C ALA A 41 13.12 -5.53 -5.84
N LYS A 42 13.15 -4.33 -6.43
CA LYS A 42 12.25 -3.24 -6.06
C LYS A 42 10.79 -3.56 -6.32
N GLN A 43 10.45 -4.20 -7.45
CA GLN A 43 9.06 -4.64 -7.70
C GLN A 43 8.55 -5.57 -6.60
N VAL A 44 9.35 -6.57 -6.18
CA VAL A 44 8.97 -7.49 -5.10
C VAL A 44 8.74 -6.75 -3.79
N PHE A 45 9.60 -5.79 -3.44
CA PHE A 45 9.43 -4.98 -2.24
C PHE A 45 8.19 -4.09 -2.32
N LEU A 46 7.99 -3.38 -3.42
CA LEU A 46 6.87 -2.47 -3.59
C LEU A 46 5.52 -3.21 -3.65
N ASN A 47 5.47 -4.40 -4.24
CA ASN A 47 4.28 -5.26 -4.19
C ASN A 47 3.96 -5.73 -2.77
N PHE A 48 4.98 -6.00 -1.96
CA PHE A 48 4.78 -6.26 -0.53
C PHE A 48 4.21 -5.03 0.19
N VAL A 49 4.71 -3.82 -0.08
CA VAL A 49 4.16 -2.58 0.48
C VAL A 49 2.70 -2.36 0.05
N LEU A 50 2.38 -2.59 -1.23
CA LEU A 50 1.02 -2.51 -1.74
C LEU A 50 0.08 -3.46 -0.98
N LYS A 51 0.52 -4.68 -0.69
CA LYS A 51 -0.25 -5.62 0.12
C LYS A 51 -0.50 -5.08 1.53
N GLN A 52 0.53 -4.60 2.22
CA GLN A 52 0.37 -4.00 3.56
C GLN A 52 -0.60 -2.81 3.52
N TYR A 53 -0.51 -1.97 2.49
CA TYR A 53 -1.42 -0.85 2.30
C TYR A 53 -2.88 -1.28 2.08
N VAL A 54 -3.13 -2.38 1.34
CA VAL A 54 -4.48 -2.91 1.15
C VAL A 54 -5.04 -3.42 2.49
N ASP A 55 -4.22 -4.13 3.27
CA ASP A 55 -4.62 -4.78 4.51
C ASP A 55 -4.76 -3.77 5.66
N GLU A 56 -3.72 -2.96 5.89
CA GLU A 56 -3.60 -2.06 7.05
C GLU A 56 -3.92 -0.59 6.75
N GLY A 57 -3.94 -0.19 5.48
CA GLY A 57 -4.33 1.15 5.05
C GLY A 57 -3.18 2.14 4.83
N VAL A 58 -3.56 3.40 4.60
CA VAL A 58 -2.65 4.48 4.15
C VAL A 58 -1.49 4.75 5.11
N LYS A 59 -1.64 4.44 6.40
CA LYS A 59 -0.59 4.59 7.42
C LYS A 59 0.69 3.79 7.09
N GLU A 60 0.59 2.75 6.26
CA GLU A 60 1.75 1.95 5.82
C GLU A 60 2.66 2.72 4.86
N LEU A 61 2.13 3.73 4.19
CA LEU A 61 2.86 4.52 3.19
C LEU A 61 3.65 5.67 3.80
N ASP A 62 3.51 5.89 5.10
CA ASP A 62 4.29 6.90 5.80
C ASP A 62 5.78 6.55 5.72
N ASP A 63 6.59 7.55 5.41
CA ASP A 63 8.02 7.40 5.25
C ASP A 63 8.72 6.82 6.50
N THR A 64 8.21 7.13 7.69
CA THR A 64 8.71 6.57 8.95
C THR A 64 8.52 5.05 9.05
N ARG A 65 7.60 4.48 8.25
CA ARG A 65 7.35 3.04 8.18
C ARG A 65 8.36 2.29 7.34
N LEU A 66 9.13 2.98 6.49
CA LEU A 66 10.06 2.33 5.56
C LEU A 66 11.02 1.37 6.29
N LYS A 67 11.58 1.79 7.42
CA LYS A 67 12.47 0.94 8.23
C LYS A 67 11.77 -0.36 8.64
N ASN A 68 10.57 -0.25 9.23
CA ASN A 68 9.81 -1.40 9.71
C ASN A 68 9.39 -2.32 8.56
N LEU A 69 9.03 -1.77 7.40
CA LEU A 69 8.66 -2.56 6.22
C LEU A 69 9.84 -3.35 5.65
N LEU A 70 11.04 -2.76 5.64
CA LEU A 70 12.26 -3.44 5.23
C LEU A 70 12.61 -4.58 6.20
N GLU A 71 12.57 -4.33 7.51
CA GLU A 71 12.80 -5.35 8.53
C GLU A 71 11.74 -6.47 8.47
N LEU A 72 10.47 -6.12 8.25
CA LEU A 72 9.38 -7.09 8.13
C LEU A 72 9.53 -8.00 6.90
N LYS A 73 10.08 -7.50 5.79
CA LYS A 73 10.25 -8.27 4.55
C LYS A 73 11.57 -9.04 4.48
N TYR A 74 12.65 -8.49 5.04
CA TYR A 74 14.02 -8.98 4.86
C TYR A 74 14.72 -9.37 6.16
N ASN A 75 14.04 -9.34 7.31
CA ASN A 75 14.56 -9.58 8.67
C ASN A 75 15.45 -8.47 9.23
N SER A 76 16.25 -7.78 8.38
CA SER A 76 17.07 -6.65 8.82
C SER A 76 17.27 -5.61 7.71
N ILE A 77 17.68 -4.40 8.10
CA ILE A 77 18.08 -3.35 7.15
C ILE A 77 19.33 -3.73 6.36
N HIS A 78 20.24 -4.51 6.97
CA HIS A 78 21.43 -4.99 6.28
C HIS A 78 21.05 -5.92 5.13
N ASP A 79 20.23 -6.93 5.40
CA ASP A 79 19.77 -7.90 4.39
C ASP A 79 18.94 -7.23 3.30
N ALA A 80 18.12 -6.25 3.65
CA ALA A 80 17.36 -5.47 2.68
C ALA A 80 18.29 -4.72 1.70
N LYS A 81 19.41 -4.16 2.17
CA LYS A 81 20.37 -3.45 1.32
C LYS A 81 21.12 -4.38 0.38
N GLU A 82 21.46 -5.59 0.81
CA GLU A 82 22.09 -6.59 -0.05
C GLU A 82 21.19 -6.97 -1.24
N VAL A 83 19.86 -6.94 -1.06
CA VAL A 83 18.90 -7.27 -2.11
C VAL A 83 18.47 -6.06 -2.95
N LEU A 84 18.23 -4.92 -2.32
CA LEU A 84 17.58 -3.75 -2.95
C LEU A 84 18.56 -2.64 -3.34
N GLY A 85 19.79 -2.66 -2.82
CA GLY A 85 20.80 -1.63 -3.01
C GLY A 85 20.82 -0.59 -1.89
N ASP A 86 21.17 0.65 -2.24
CA ASP A 86 21.35 1.71 -1.25
C ASP A 86 20.01 2.25 -0.70
N ILE A 87 20.06 2.73 0.55
CA ILE A 87 18.85 3.18 1.27
C ILE A 87 18.16 4.38 0.60
N LYS A 88 18.92 5.23 -0.10
CA LYS A 88 18.37 6.41 -0.75
C LYS A 88 17.53 5.98 -1.96
N SER A 89 18.05 5.09 -2.80
CA SER A 89 17.31 4.51 -3.93
C SER A 89 16.05 3.77 -3.48
N ILE A 90 16.14 3.00 -2.39
CA ILE A 90 14.98 2.29 -1.81
C ILE A 90 13.89 3.27 -1.39
N ARG A 91 14.26 4.34 -0.67
CA ARG A 91 13.34 5.37 -0.21
C ARG A 91 12.71 6.14 -1.37
N GLU A 92 13.50 6.50 -2.37
CA GLU A 92 13.01 7.18 -3.58
C GLU A 92 11.99 6.32 -4.32
N ALA A 93 12.24 5.01 -4.44
CA ALA A 93 11.28 4.07 -5.00
C ALA A 93 10.01 3.97 -4.14
N PHE A 94 10.17 3.84 -2.82
CA PHE A 94 9.07 3.75 -1.85
C PHE A 94 8.16 4.98 -1.83
N ILE A 95 8.70 6.18 -1.94
CA ILE A 95 7.89 7.42 -2.02
C ILE A 95 7.35 7.60 -3.44
N GLY A 96 8.20 7.35 -4.44
CA GLY A 96 7.93 7.62 -5.84
C GLY A 96 6.77 6.81 -6.40
N PHE A 97 6.57 5.56 -5.96
CA PHE A 97 5.46 4.75 -6.45
C PHE A 97 4.10 5.19 -5.87
N GLN A 98 4.07 5.85 -4.71
CA GLN A 98 2.82 6.16 -3.99
C GLN A 98 1.91 7.09 -4.79
N LYS A 99 2.47 7.97 -5.63
CA LYS A 99 1.70 8.83 -6.54
C LYS A 99 0.76 8.03 -7.44
N TYR A 100 1.15 6.81 -7.84
CA TYR A 100 0.36 5.96 -8.72
C TYR A 100 -0.90 5.40 -8.04
N LEU A 101 -0.99 5.44 -6.70
CA LEU A 101 -2.20 5.03 -5.98
C LEU A 101 -3.36 6.02 -6.15
N TYR A 102 -3.05 7.27 -6.51
CA TYR A 102 -4.02 8.37 -6.61
C TYR A 102 -4.02 9.02 -7.98
N GLU A 103 -3.25 8.50 -8.92
CA GLU A 103 -3.27 8.94 -10.31
C GLU A 103 -4.66 8.60 -10.90
N VAL A 104 -5.35 9.63 -11.42
CA VAL A 104 -6.57 9.44 -12.18
C VAL A 104 -6.14 8.87 -13.54
N GLY A 105 -6.65 7.69 -13.88
CA GLY A 105 -6.39 7.02 -15.16
C GLY A 105 -7.04 7.70 -16.34
#